data_AF-A0A9N9E0D5-F1
#
_entry.id   AF-A0A9N9E0D5-F1
#
_cell.length_a   1.000
_cell.length_b   1.000
_cell.length_c   1.000
_cell.angle_alpha   90.00
_cell.angle_beta   90.00
_cell.angle_gamma   90.00
#
_symmetry.space_group_name_H-M   'P 1'
#
loop_
_entity.id
_entity.type
_entity.pdbx_description
1 polymer ?
#
loop_
_entity_poly.entity_id
_entity_poly.type
_entity_poly.pdbx_seq_one_letter_code
_entity_poly.pdbx_strand_id
1 'polypeptide(L)'
;MSQQPISLRYQVRDLYKRVIPVLDKEYPLGYSYFRPRLKKAFLKNRDLANDDEIKNAIGTGEYVVKELEALYYLKKYRTLKRSYY
;
A
#
# COMPACT_ATOMS: atom_id res chain seq x y z
N MET A 1 26.77 5.96 -14.06
CA MET A 1 25.96 6.42 -12.90
C MET A 1 25.63 5.19 -12.07
N SER A 2 26.45 4.90 -11.07
CA SER A 2 26.18 3.83 -10.11
C SER A 2 24.97 4.24 -9.27
N GLN A 3 23.80 3.68 -9.56
CA GLN A 3 22.68 3.78 -8.64
C GLN A 3 23.12 3.08 -7.35
N GLN A 4 23.37 3.86 -6.29
CA GLN A 4 23.51 3.32 -4.94
C GLN A 4 22.29 2.42 -4.70
N PRO A 5 22.45 1.17 -4.24
CA PRO A 5 21.31 0.31 -3.99
C PRO A 5 20.45 1.02 -2.95
N ILE A 6 19.26 1.48 -3.36
CA ILE A 6 18.26 2.01 -2.44
C ILE A 6 18.09 0.92 -1.39
N SER A 7 18.51 1.18 -0.15
CA SER A 7 18.50 0.14 0.86
C SER A 7 17.06 -0.38 0.98
N LEU A 8 16.90 -1.70 1.06
CA LEU A 8 15.58 -2.34 1.13
C LEU A 8 14.72 -1.72 2.24
N ARG A 9 15.36 -1.24 3.31
CA ARG A 9 14.73 -0.49 4.41
C ARG A 9 14.08 0.83 3.95
N TYR A 10 14.70 1.57 3.04
CA TYR A 10 14.10 2.78 2.47
C TYR A 10 12.88 2.46 1.63
N GLN A 11 12.92 1.41 0.81
CA GLN A 11 11.78 0.99 -0.02
C GLN A 11 10.58 0.59 0.85
N VAL A 12 10.81 -0.20 1.90
CA VAL A 12 9.76 -0.60 2.86
C VAL A 12 9.17 0.63 3.57
N ARG A 13 10.01 1.59 3.96
CA ARG A 13 9.53 2.83 4.60
C ARG A 13 8.69 3.67 3.64
N ASP A 14 9.10 3.76 2.37
CA ASP A 14 8.37 4.53 1.38
C ASP A 14 7.04 3.88 1.01
N LEU A 15 7.03 2.55 0.84
CA LEU A 15 5.80 1.76 0.67
C LEU A 15 4.82 2.02 1.81
N TYR A 16 5.27 1.99 3.05
CA TYR A 16 4.43 2.27 4.22
C TYR A 16 3.82 3.68 4.18
N LYS A 17 4.60 4.68 3.73
CA LYS A 17 4.12 6.05 3.58
C LYS A 17 3.11 6.20 2.45
N ARG A 18 3.24 5.46 1.35
CA ARG A 18 2.29 5.51 0.21
C ARG A 18 0.94 4.86 0.54
N VAL A 19 0.95 3.76 1.30
CA VAL A 19 -0.28 3.03 1.67
C VAL A 19 -1.21 3.87 2.55
N ILE A 20 -0.65 4.63 3.50
CA ILE A 20 -1.43 5.43 4.46
C ILE A 20 -2.41 6.43 3.82
N PRO A 21 -1.98 7.35 2.93
CA PRO A 21 -2.84 8.38 2.34
C PRO A 21 -3.92 7.82 1.40
N VAL A 22 -3.69 6.67 0.76
CA VAL A 22 -4.71 5.99 -0.09
C VAL A 22 -5.90 5.54 0.75
N LEU A 23 -5.66 5.12 2.00
CA LEU A 23 -6.68 4.55 2.86
C LEU A 23 -7.43 5.58 3.72
N ASP A 24 -6.79 6.69 4.07
CA ASP A 24 -7.35 7.69 4.98
C ASP A 24 -8.55 8.45 4.36
N LYS A 25 -8.57 8.61 3.03
CA LYS A 25 -9.60 9.41 2.35
C LYS A 25 -10.90 8.67 2.05
N GLU A 26 -10.91 7.34 1.98
CA GLU A 26 -12.09 6.63 1.44
C GLU A 26 -12.41 5.27 2.04
N TYR A 27 -11.61 4.75 2.98
CA TYR A 27 -11.93 3.46 3.57
C TYR A 27 -13.17 3.57 4.47
N PRO A 28 -14.25 2.81 4.19
CA PRO A 28 -15.55 2.99 4.87
C PRO A 28 -15.48 2.72 6.39
N LEU A 29 -14.48 1.94 6.84
CA LEU A 29 -14.23 1.64 8.25
C LEU A 29 -13.21 2.59 8.91
N GLY A 30 -12.67 3.56 8.16
CA GLY A 30 -11.75 4.59 8.64
C GLY A 30 -10.32 4.11 8.94
N TYR A 31 -9.48 5.10 9.25
CA TYR A 31 -8.04 4.92 9.52
C TYR A 31 -7.73 3.97 10.69
N SER A 32 -8.54 4.05 11.75
CA SER A 32 -8.36 3.27 12.99
C SER A 32 -8.48 1.76 12.74
N TYR A 33 -9.31 1.35 11.78
CA TYR A 33 -9.48 -0.07 11.45
C TYR A 33 -8.32 -0.64 10.63
N PHE A 34 -7.76 0.17 9.72
CA PHE A 34 -6.79 -0.31 8.75
C PHE A 34 -5.34 -0.24 9.24
N ARG A 35 -4.99 0.82 9.98
CA ARG A 35 -3.64 1.00 10.56
C ARG A 35 -3.14 -0.23 11.33
N PRO A 36 -3.90 -0.85 12.27
CA PRO A 36 -3.41 -2.02 12.99
C PRO A 36 -3.26 -3.25 12.09
N ARG A 37 -4.11 -3.41 11.07
CA ARG A 37 -4.02 -4.53 10.10
C ARG A 37 -2.78 -4.41 9.22
N LEU A 38 -2.52 -3.21 8.73
CA LEU A 38 -1.31 -2.91 7.97
C LEU A 38 -0.07 -3.17 8.82
N LYS A 39 -0.04 -2.61 10.04
CA LYS A 39 1.07 -2.84 10.99
C LYS A 39 1.27 -4.33 11.28
N LYS A 40 0.18 -5.10 11.45
CA LYS A 40 0.25 -6.55 11.67
C LYS A 40 0.86 -7.30 10.47
N ALA A 41 0.52 -6.90 9.25
CA ALA A 41 1.11 -7.48 8.03
C ALA A 41 2.63 -7.21 7.94
N PHE A 42 3.06 -5.97 8.19
CA PHE A 42 4.49 -5.62 8.23
C PHE A 42 5.22 -6.32 9.38
N LEU A 43 4.60 -6.45 10.55
CA LEU A 43 5.18 -7.17 11.70
C LEU A 43 5.33 -8.67 11.42
N LYS A 44 4.41 -9.30 10.68
CA LYS A 44 4.53 -10.71 10.29
C LYS A 44 5.77 -10.98 9.44
N ASN A 45 6.18 -9.99 8.65
CA ASN A 45 7.32 -10.08 7.73
C ASN A 45 8.62 -9.51 8.33
N ARG A 46 8.66 -9.20 9.64
CA ARG A 46 9.83 -8.57 10.31
C ARG A 46 11.06 -9.47 10.35
N ASP A 47 10.86 -10.77 10.51
CA ASP A 47 11.94 -11.73 10.76
C ASP A 47 12.50 -12.32 9.44
N LEU A 48 12.09 -11.79 8.28
CA LEU A 48 12.64 -12.16 6.97
C LEU A 48 14.06 -11.61 6.85
N ALA A 49 15.04 -12.51 6.75
CA ALA A 49 16.47 -12.19 6.62
C ALA A 49 16.98 -12.30 5.17
N ASN A 50 16.19 -12.85 4.25
CA ASN A 50 16.58 -13.08 2.86
C ASN A 50 16.19 -11.88 1.97
N ASP A 51 17.16 -11.34 1.25
CA ASP A 51 16.98 -10.14 0.41
C ASP A 51 15.96 -10.33 -0.72
N ASP A 52 15.86 -11.53 -1.28
CA ASP A 52 14.94 -11.82 -2.38
C ASP A 52 13.48 -11.97 -1.89
N GLU A 53 13.29 -12.50 -0.68
CA GLU A 53 11.97 -12.55 -0.04
C GLU A 53 11.47 -11.15 0.29
N ILE A 54 12.37 -10.26 0.73
CA ILE A 54 12.04 -8.85 1.01
C ILE A 54 11.58 -8.15 -0.27
N LYS A 55 12.29 -8.34 -1.40
CA LYS A 55 11.88 -7.77 -2.69
C LYS A 55 10.52 -8.29 -3.15
N ASN A 56 10.27 -9.59 -3.02
CA ASN A 56 8.97 -10.19 -3.36
C ASN A 56 7.83 -9.66 -2.48
N ALA A 57 8.08 -9.48 -1.18
CA ALA A 57 7.12 -8.90 -0.26
C ALA A 57 6.83 -7.42 -0.59
N ILE A 58 7.85 -6.65 -0.96
CA ILE A 58 7.69 -5.26 -1.45
C ILE A 58 6.83 -5.25 -2.71
N GLY A 59 7.13 -6.10 -3.70
CA GLY A 59 6.36 -6.18 -4.95
C GLY A 59 4.88 -6.52 -4.72
N THR A 60 4.60 -7.44 -3.79
CA THR A 60 3.23 -7.78 -3.38
C THR A 60 2.55 -6.57 -2.72
N GLY A 61 3.26 -5.84 -1.87
CA GLY A 61 2.76 -4.61 -1.26
C GLY A 61 2.43 -3.52 -2.28
N GLU A 62 3.28 -3.33 -3.28
CA GLU A 62 3.02 -2.37 -4.38
C GLU A 62 1.81 -2.76 -5.22
N TYR A 63 1.60 -4.06 -5.46
CA TYR A 63 0.42 -4.54 -6.16
C TYR A 63 -0.87 -4.20 -5.40
N VAL A 64 -0.91 -4.47 -4.09
CA VAL A 64 -2.07 -4.14 -3.24
C VAL A 64 -2.36 -2.64 -3.23
N VAL A 65 -1.33 -1.79 -3.24
CA VAL A 65 -1.52 -0.33 -3.34
C VAL A 65 -2.22 0.04 -4.65
N LYS A 66 -1.79 -0.52 -5.78
CA LYS A 66 -2.41 -0.25 -7.09
C LYS A 66 -3.85 -0.74 -7.15
N GLU A 67 -4.16 -1.89 -6.55
CA GLU A 67 -5.54 -2.37 -6.45
C GLU A 67 -6.43 -1.40 -5.65
N LEU A 68 -5.94 -0.90 -4.51
CA LEU A 68 -6.67 0.08 -3.71
C LEU A 68 -6.91 1.38 -4.47
N GLU A 69 -5.90 1.87 -5.22
CA GLU A 69 -6.05 3.04 -6.10
C GLU A 69 -7.08 2.79 -7.21
N ALA A 70 -7.06 1.62 -7.84
CA ALA A 70 -8.03 1.25 -8.87
C ALA A 70 -9.46 1.20 -8.32
N LEU A 71 -9.65 0.63 -7.13
CA LEU A 71 -10.94 0.61 -6.43
C LEU A 71 -11.43 2.02 -6.09
N TYR A 72 -10.54 2.92 -5.67
CA TYR A 72 -10.83 4.33 -5.46
C TYR A 72 -11.36 4.99 -6.74
N TYR A 73 -10.65 4.84 -7.87
CA TYR A 73 -11.08 5.40 -9.15
C TYR A 73 -12.41 4.82 -9.62
N LEU A 74 -12.63 3.51 -9.44
CA LEU A 74 -13.87 2.84 -9.80
C LEU A 74 -15.07 3.37 -8.99
N LYS A 75 -14.91 3.54 -7.68
CA LYS A 75 -15.94 4.12 -6.82
C LYS A 75 -16.27 5.54 -7.24
N LYS A 76 -15.25 6.38 -7.47
CA LYS A 76 -15.42 7.76 -7.98
C LYS A 76 -16.19 7.79 -9.30
N TYR A 77 -15.83 6.91 -10.24
CA TYR A 77 -16.52 6.77 -11.52
C TYR A 77 -18.00 6.38 -11.33
N ARG A 78 -18.31 5.41 -10.44
CA ARG A 78 -19.69 5.01 -10.13
C ARG A 78 -20.53 6.16 -9.56
N THR A 79 -19.96 6.92 -8.62
CA THR A 79 -20.63 8.09 -8.03
C THR A 79 -20.92 9.16 -9.09
N LEU A 80 -19.93 9.48 -9.93
CA LEU A 80 -20.10 10.43 -11.03
C LEU A 80 -21.18 9.96 -12.01
N LYS A 81 -21.11 8.70 -12.46
CA LYS A 81 -22.09 8.14 -13.40
C LYS A 81 -23.52 8.26 -12.87
N ARG A 82 -23.77 7.97 -11.59
CA ARG A 82 -25.09 8.09 -10.93
C ARG A 82 -25.58 9.53 -10.79
N SER A 83 -24.67 10.52 -10.81
CA SER A 83 -25.04 11.93 -10.72
C SER A 83 -25.38 12.55 -12.08
N TYR A 84 -24.87 11.97 -13.18
CA TYR A 84 -25.08 12.47 -14.54
C TYR A 84 -26.19 11.74 -15.30
N TYR A 85 -26.48 10.48 -14.96
CA TYR A 85 -27.54 9.65 -15.52
C TYR A 85 -28.43 9.11 -14.42
#